data_AF-A0A810Q538-F1
#
_entry.id   AF-A0A810Q538-F1
#
_cell.length_a   1.000
_cell.length_b   1.000
_cell.length_c   1.000
_cell.angle_alpha   90.00
_cell.angle_beta   90.00
_cell.angle_gamma   90.00
#
_symmetry.space_group_name_H-M   'P 1'
#
loop_
_entity.id
_entity.type
_entity.pdbx_description
1 polymer ?
#
loop_
_entity_poly.entity_id
_entity_poly.type
_entity_poly.pdbx_seq_one_letter_code
_entity_poly.pdbx_strand_id
1 'polypeptide(L)'
;MCEEWMDSQVFIGWAVKNGWRPGLTIERIDVNKGYSPENCTIIPYALQAQNKTTNIRIKINGEEKCLSEWCRIFNFPFKRAWKRYHVFGYRDVETIFYEGDLRRRSIS
;
A
#
# COMPACT_ATOMS: atom_id res chain seq x y z
N MET A 1 -22.58 -0.31 -2.28
CA MET A 1 -22.78 1.04 -1.70
C MET A 1 -24.10 0.98 -0.94
N CYS A 2 -24.23 1.62 0.22
CA CYS A 2 -25.49 1.67 0.95
C CYS A 2 -26.50 2.58 0.23
N GLU A 3 -27.79 2.35 0.47
CA GLU A 3 -28.88 3.10 -0.17
C GLU A 3 -28.84 4.59 0.16
N GLU A 4 -28.48 4.96 1.38
CA GLU A 4 -28.39 6.36 1.83
C GLU A 4 -27.40 7.19 0.99
N TRP A 5 -26.31 6.58 0.51
CA TRP A 5 -25.31 7.24 -0.32
C TRP A 5 -25.68 7.32 -1.80
N MET A 6 -26.83 6.75 -2.20
CA MET A 6 -27.41 7.02 -3.51
C MET A 6 -27.88 8.49 -3.60
N ASP A 7 -28.19 9.11 -2.47
CA ASP A 7 -28.27 10.57 -2.37
C ASP A 7 -26.86 11.16 -2.18
N SER A 8 -26.38 11.80 -3.24
CA SER A 8 -25.07 12.46 -3.25
C SER A 8 -24.90 13.51 -2.14
N GLN A 9 -25.97 14.19 -1.70
CA GLN A 9 -25.88 15.20 -0.64
C GLN A 9 -25.60 14.56 0.72
N VAL A 10 -26.18 13.39 0.99
CA VAL A 10 -25.92 12.61 2.21
C VAL A 10 -24.47 12.16 2.24
N PHE A 11 -23.95 11.65 1.12
CA PHE A 11 -22.54 11.28 0.98
C PHE A 11 -21.60 12.47 1.19
N ILE A 12 -21.87 13.61 0.54
CA ILE A 12 -21.04 14.82 0.66
C ILE A 12 -21.04 15.33 2.11
N GLY A 13 -22.20 15.38 2.76
CA GLY A 13 -22.32 15.79 4.16
C GLY A 13 -21.52 14.88 5.10
N TRP A 14 -21.60 13.56 4.89
CA TRP A 14 -20.76 12.61 5.62
C TRP A 14 -19.27 12.85 5.35
N ALA A 15 -18.85 13.02 4.10
CA ALA A 15 -17.44 13.19 3.74
C ALA A 15 -16.83 14.44 4.40
N VAL A 16 -17.53 15.58 4.32
CA VAL A 16 -17.10 16.85 4.95
C VAL A 16 -17.04 16.70 6.46
N LYS A 17 -18.07 16.10 7.08
CA LYS A 17 -18.09 15.84 8.54
C LYS A 17 -16.95 14.93 8.99
N ASN A 18 -16.49 14.02 8.12
CA ASN A 18 -15.37 13.11 8.37
C ASN A 18 -14.02 13.67 7.88
N GLY A 19 -13.93 14.98 7.67
CA GLY A 19 -12.66 15.68 7.45
C GLY A 19 -12.15 15.66 6.01
N TRP A 20 -13.01 15.32 5.04
CA TRP A 20 -12.66 15.40 3.63
C TRP A 20 -12.19 16.80 3.23
N ARG A 21 -11.10 16.82 2.48
CA ARG A 21 -10.50 17.99 1.84
C ARG A 21 -9.73 17.53 0.59
N PRO A 22 -9.40 18.44 -0.34
CA PRO A 22 -8.56 18.12 -1.49
C PRO A 22 -7.29 17.36 -1.08
N GLY A 23 -6.97 16.28 -1.80
CA GLY A 23 -5.84 15.40 -1.48
C GLY A 23 -6.19 14.22 -0.55
N LEU A 24 -7.43 14.13 -0.06
CA LEU A 24 -7.94 12.96 0.65
C LEU A 24 -8.91 12.14 -0.21
N THR A 25 -9.02 10.87 0.15
CA THR A 25 -9.80 9.84 -0.54
C THR A 25 -10.64 9.06 0.45
N ILE A 26 -11.75 8.52 -0.02
CA ILE A 26 -12.51 7.51 0.71
C ILE A 26 -11.83 6.14 0.60
N GLU A 27 -11.75 5.43 1.72
CA GLU A 27 -11.20 4.09 1.83
C GLU A 27 -12.14 3.19 2.65
N ARG A 28 -12.23 1.91 2.27
CA ARG A 28 -12.97 0.92 3.06
C ARG A 28 -12.14 0.48 4.26
N ILE A 29 -12.77 0.42 5.43
CA ILE A 29 -12.15 -0.11 6.65
C ILE A 29 -12.03 -1.64 6.53
N ASP A 30 -13.12 -2.31 6.14
CA ASP A 30 -13.13 -3.73 5.78
C ASP A 30 -13.31 -3.88 4.26
N VAL A 31 -12.32 -4.48 3.61
CA VAL A 31 -12.28 -4.69 2.16
C VAL A 31 -13.39 -5.61 1.65
N ASN A 32 -13.92 -6.49 2.51
CA ASN A 32 -14.95 -7.47 2.16
C ASN A 32 -16.38 -6.89 2.25
N LYS A 33 -16.53 -5.67 2.76
CA LYS A 33 -17.82 -4.99 2.91
C LYS A 33 -18.02 -3.90 1.85
N GLY A 34 -19.26 -3.45 1.70
CA GLY A 34 -19.61 -2.35 0.80
C GLY A 34 -19.19 -0.97 1.31
N TYR A 35 -19.42 0.05 0.48
CA TYR A 35 -19.29 1.46 0.88
C TYR A 35 -20.48 1.89 1.74
N SER A 36 -20.22 2.33 2.97
CA SER A 36 -21.19 2.90 3.91
C SER A 36 -20.48 3.79 4.94
N PRO A 37 -21.20 4.67 5.68
CA PRO A 37 -20.62 5.51 6.73
C PRO A 37 -19.80 4.76 7.78
N GLU A 38 -20.20 3.55 8.11
CA GLU A 38 -19.60 2.71 9.17
C GLU A 38 -18.41 1.91 8.67
N ASN A 39 -18.34 1.65 7.36
CA ASN A 39 -17.27 0.87 6.75
C ASN A 39 -16.31 1.74 5.92
N CYS A 40 -16.40 3.05 6.00
CA CYS A 40 -15.55 3.95 5.23
C CYS A 40 -14.85 4.97 6.12
N THR A 41 -13.69 5.42 5.67
CA THR A 41 -12.93 6.50 6.30
C THR A 41 -12.35 7.41 5.23
N ILE A 42 -11.91 8.59 5.63
CA ILE A 42 -11.24 9.55 4.76
C ILE A 42 -9.74 9.53 5.08
N ILE A 43 -8.92 9.15 4.12
CA ILE A 43 -7.46 9.05 4.28
C ILE A 43 -6.70 9.72 3.12
N PRO A 44 -5.42 10.09 3.29
CA PRO A 44 -4.59 10.58 2.19
C PRO A 44 -4.38 9.53 1.08
N TYR A 45 -4.24 9.99 -0.16
CA TYR A 45 -3.92 9.13 -1.32
C TYR A 45 -2.71 8.22 -1.07
N ALA A 46 -1.69 8.71 -0.38
CA ALA A 46 -0.49 7.95 -0.07
C ALA A 46 -0.76 6.74 0.85
N LEU A 47 -1.72 6.84 1.76
CA LEU A 47 -2.13 5.73 2.64
C LEU A 47 -3.01 4.75 1.89
N GLN A 48 -3.97 5.23 1.09
CA GLN A 48 -4.78 4.37 0.24
C GLN A 48 -3.91 3.54 -0.71
N ALA A 49 -2.87 4.14 -1.29
CA ALA A 49 -1.92 3.44 -2.14
C ALA A 49 -1.19 2.30 -1.41
N GLN A 50 -0.93 2.42 -0.10
CA GLN A 50 -0.31 1.38 0.71
C GLN A 50 -1.28 0.23 1.00
N ASN A 51 -2.56 0.53 1.20
CA ASN A 51 -3.59 -0.46 1.53
C ASN A 51 -3.98 -1.39 0.38
N LYS A 52 -3.57 -1.10 -0.86
CA LYS A 52 -3.88 -1.94 -2.02
C LYS A 52 -3.39 -3.38 -1.81
N THR A 53 -4.29 -4.34 -2.01
CA THR A 53 -4.01 -5.78 -1.90
C THR A 53 -3.05 -6.28 -2.97
N THR A 54 -2.91 -5.54 -4.07
CA THR A 54 -1.97 -5.85 -5.16
C THR A 54 -0.52 -5.46 -4.84
N ASN A 55 -0.27 -4.79 -3.71
CA ASN A 55 1.08 -4.45 -3.30
C ASN A 55 1.87 -5.70 -2.90
N ILE A 56 3.13 -5.75 -3.32
CA ILE A 56 4.10 -6.73 -2.80
C ILE A 56 4.33 -6.43 -1.32
N ARG A 57 3.96 -7.36 -0.45
CA ARG A 57 4.17 -7.30 1.01
C ARG A 57 5.37 -8.17 1.40
N ILE A 58 6.25 -7.62 2.23
CA ILE A 58 7.44 -8.33 2.72
C ILE A 58 7.49 -8.17 4.23
N LYS A 59 7.74 -9.30 4.93
CA LYS A 59 7.93 -9.34 6.38
C LYS A 59 9.41 -9.30 6.72
N ILE A 60 9.83 -8.34 7.54
CA ILE A 60 11.21 -8.17 8.03
C ILE A 60 11.14 -7.96 9.54
N ASN A 61 11.83 -8.80 10.32
CA ASN A 61 11.89 -8.71 11.78
C ASN A 61 10.52 -8.59 12.48
N GLY A 62 9.50 -9.30 11.98
CA GLY A 62 8.16 -9.28 12.55
C GLY A 62 7.23 -8.22 11.96
N GLU A 63 7.76 -7.20 11.29
CA GLU A 63 6.96 -6.15 10.65
C GLU A 63 6.67 -6.47 9.19
N GLU A 64 5.42 -6.25 8.75
CA GLU A 64 5.02 -6.37 7.36
C GLU A 64 4.74 -4.99 6.75
N LYS A 65 5.41 -4.67 5.65
CA LYS A 65 5.19 -3.42 4.89
C LYS A 65 5.19 -3.70 3.39
N CYS A 66 4.70 -2.76 2.59
CA CYS A 66 4.82 -2.90 1.14
C CYS A 66 6.27 -2.69 0.68
N LEU A 67 6.63 -3.26 -0.47
CA LEU A 67 7.97 -3.16 -1.05
C LEU A 67 8.43 -1.70 -1.17
N SER A 68 7.53 -0.79 -1.52
CA SER A 68 7.86 0.63 -1.67
C SER A 68 8.24 1.29 -0.33
N GLU A 69 7.64 0.88 0.78
CA GLU A 69 7.99 1.36 2.11
C GLU A 69 9.37 0.85 2.53
N TRP A 70 9.63 -0.44 2.35
CA TRP A 70 10.97 -0.98 2.63
C TRP A 70 12.05 -0.34 1.76
N CYS A 71 11.76 -0.05 0.50
CA CYS A 71 12.68 0.69 -0.35
C CYS A 71 12.99 2.10 0.20
N ARG A 72 12.01 2.80 0.78
CA ARG A 72 12.26 4.10 1.43
C ARG A 72 13.11 3.94 2.69
N ILE A 73 12.78 2.94 3.53
CA ILE A 73 13.48 2.68 4.80
C ILE A 73 14.95 2.32 4.57
N PHE A 74 15.24 1.47 3.59
CA PHE A 74 16.60 1.06 3.25
C PHE A 74 17.29 2.00 2.24
N ASN A 75 16.66 3.11 1.87
CA ASN A 75 17.14 4.00 0.82
C ASN A 75 17.53 3.25 -0.49
N PHE A 76 16.70 2.28 -0.88
CA PHE A 76 16.98 1.35 -1.96
C PHE A 76 16.13 1.64 -3.21
N PRO A 77 16.68 1.57 -4.43
CA PRO A 77 15.92 1.85 -5.65
C PRO A 77 14.75 0.87 -5.87
N PHE A 78 13.52 1.37 -5.85
CA PHE A 78 12.31 0.57 -6.00
C PHE A 78 12.32 -0.35 -7.22
N LYS A 79 12.69 0.18 -8.40
CA LYS A 79 12.74 -0.60 -9.64
C LYS A 79 13.66 -1.83 -9.53
N ARG A 80 14.76 -1.71 -8.78
CA ARG A 80 15.72 -2.80 -8.59
C ARG A 80 15.14 -3.88 -7.68
N ALA A 81 14.55 -3.49 -6.55
CA ALA A 81 13.93 -4.43 -5.63
C ALA A 81 12.72 -5.12 -6.29
N TRP A 82 11.91 -4.35 -7.02
CA TRP A 82 10.77 -4.87 -7.76
C TRP A 82 11.19 -5.90 -8.81
N LYS A 83 12.24 -5.62 -9.60
CA LYS A 83 12.75 -6.58 -10.60
C LYS A 83 13.21 -7.88 -9.92
N ARG A 84 13.92 -7.78 -8.79
CA ARG A 84 14.38 -8.95 -8.03
C ARG A 84 13.23 -9.79 -7.50
N TYR A 85 12.20 -9.16 -6.94
CA TYR A 85 11.04 -9.87 -6.43
C TYR A 85 10.15 -10.44 -7.56
N HIS A 86 9.75 -9.58 -8.50
CA HIS A 86 8.70 -9.89 -9.47
C HIS A 86 9.22 -10.62 -10.70
N VAL A 87 10.38 -10.22 -11.24
CA VAL A 87 10.95 -10.80 -12.47
C VAL A 87 11.86 -11.98 -12.15
N PHE A 88 12.69 -11.88 -11.12
CA PHE A 88 13.64 -12.93 -10.76
C PHE A 88 13.14 -13.87 -9.66
N GLY A 89 12.01 -13.57 -9.03
CA GLY A 89 11.39 -14.46 -8.06
C GLY A 89 12.07 -14.53 -6.70
N TYR A 90 13.04 -13.66 -6.40
CA TYR A 90 13.69 -13.67 -5.08
C TYR A 90 12.69 -13.33 -3.97
N ARG A 91 12.85 -14.02 -2.84
CA ARG A 91 12.00 -13.85 -1.64
C ARG A 91 12.82 -13.53 -0.39
N ASP A 92 14.11 -13.82 -0.40
CA ASP A 92 15.01 -13.47 0.68
C ASP A 92 15.32 -11.97 0.66
N VAL A 93 15.20 -11.36 1.83
CA VAL A 93 15.35 -9.91 2.02
C VAL A 93 16.77 -9.47 1.64
N GLU A 94 17.77 -10.28 1.99
CA GLU A 94 19.17 -9.99 1.70
C GLU A 94 19.42 -9.83 0.20
N THR A 95 18.92 -10.73 -0.64
CA THR A 95 19.08 -10.63 -2.09
C THR A 95 18.22 -9.50 -2.67
N ILE A 96 16.98 -9.34 -2.21
CA ILE A 96 16.09 -8.28 -2.69
C ILE A 96 16.73 -6.89 -2.49
N PHE A 97 17.35 -6.66 -1.33
CA PHE A 97 17.95 -5.38 -0.96
C PHE A 97 19.49 -5.34 -1.07
N TYR A 98 20.13 -6.37 -1.63
CA TYR A 98 21.59 -6.38 -1.81
C TYR A 98 22.09 -5.21 -2.67
N GLU A 99 23.01 -4.40 -2.16
CA GLU A 99 23.47 -3.20 -2.86
C GLU A 99 24.42 -3.50 -4.03
N GLY A 100 25.13 -4.64 -4.00
CA GLY A 100 26.10 -5.03 -5.02
C GLY A 100 25.51 -5.70 -6.27
N ASP A 101 26.35 -5.93 -7.27
CA ASP A 101 25.96 -6.69 -8.46
C ASP A 101 25.76 -8.18 -8.09
N LEU A 102 24.54 -8.67 -8.28
CA LEU A 102 24.21 -10.08 -7.98
C LEU A 102 24.98 -11.05 -8.86
N ARG A 103 25.40 -10.65 -10.06
CA ARG A 103 26.21 -11.50 -10.96
C ARG A 103 27.65 -11.67 -10.46
N ARG A 104 28.09 -10.77 -9.59
CA ARG A 104 29.43 -10.77 -8.97
C ARG A 104 29.38 -11.22 -7.51
N ARG A 105 28.20 -11.59 -7.01
CA ARG A 105 28.06 -12.19 -5.68
C ARG A 105 28.61 -13.60 -5.79
N SER A 106 29.88 -13.80 -5.44
CA SER A 106 30.45 -15.13 -5.30
C SER A 106 29.58 -15.92 -4.34
N ILE A 107 29.04 -17.04 -4.80
CA ILE A 107 28.47 -18.04 -3.91
C ILE A 107 29.70 -18.68 -3.26
N SER A 108 30.01 -18.24 -2.05
CA SER A 108 30.92 -18.97 -1.15
C SER A 108 30.24 -20.22 -0.62
#